data_AF-A0A952B4M4-F1
#
_entry.id   AF-A0A952B4M4-F1
#
_cell.length_a   1.000
_cell.length_b   1.000
_cell.length_c   1.000
_cell.angle_alpha   90.00
_cell.angle_beta   90.00
_cell.angle_gamma   90.00
#
_symmetry.space_group_name_H-M   'P 1'
#
loop_
_entity.id
_entity.type
_entity.pdbx_description
1 polymer ?
#
loop_
_entity_poly.entity_id
_entity_poly.type
_entity_poly.pdbx_seq_one_letter_code
_entity_poly.pdbx_strand_id
1 'polypeptide(L)'
;MNRSQKAAWLIVITTSIALIASGTAITIFYSAFGFPKASAGLGFLGIAGIGGLARIVFKKDKGNVTVDERDNKINKRAALAGFGAAYLFVGLACMTPFFVLGPDASIKVFWLPMIFMIAGVTNFYVHSIAILVQYGKGGKENE
;
A
#
# COMPACT_ATOMS: atom_id res chain seq x y z
N MET A 1 10.03 1.19 -20.31
CA MET A 1 9.52 0.87 -18.95
C MET A 1 9.62 -0.64 -18.71
N ASN A 2 10.44 -1.04 -17.73
CA ASN A 2 10.63 -2.44 -17.34
C ASN A 2 9.33 -3.04 -16.75
N ARG A 3 9.17 -4.36 -16.79
CA ARG A 3 7.99 -5.09 -16.27
C ARG A 3 7.70 -4.75 -14.81
N SER A 4 8.74 -4.74 -13.97
CA SER A 4 8.63 -4.38 -12.56
C SER A 4 8.09 -2.97 -12.36
N GLN A 5 8.46 -2.03 -13.24
CA GLN A 5 7.91 -0.68 -13.23
C GLN A 5 6.44 -0.65 -13.67
N LYS A 6 6.05 -1.39 -14.71
CA LYS A 6 4.64 -1.48 -15.16
C LYS A 6 3.73 -2.05 -14.05
N ALA A 7 4.19 -3.10 -13.37
CA ALA A 7 3.47 -3.68 -12.24
C ALA A 7 3.38 -2.72 -11.05
N ALA A 8 4.49 -2.06 -10.68
CA ALA A 8 4.51 -1.07 -9.61
C ALA A 8 3.59 0.13 -9.92
N TRP A 9 3.57 0.62 -11.16
CA TRP A 9 2.66 1.67 -11.59
C TRP A 9 1.19 1.29 -11.46
N LEU A 10 0.83 0.05 -11.85
CA LEU A 10 -0.54 -0.43 -11.73
C LEU A 10 -0.97 -0.46 -10.25
N ILE A 11 -0.11 -0.96 -9.36
CA ILE A 11 -0.38 -0.95 -7.91
C ILE A 11 -0.54 0.49 -7.40
N VAL A 12 0.39 1.40 -7.71
CA VAL A 12 0.32 2.79 -7.25
C VAL A 12 -0.96 3.48 -7.72
N ILE A 13 -1.33 3.35 -9.00
CA ILE A 13 -2.53 3.97 -9.57
C ILE A 13 -3.78 3.39 -8.92
N THR A 14 -3.92 2.06 -8.90
CA THR A 14 -5.11 1.40 -8.35
C THR A 14 -5.28 1.66 -6.86
N THR A 15 -4.19 1.59 -6.08
CA THR A 15 -4.23 1.91 -4.64
C THR A 15 -4.54 3.39 -4.40
N SER A 16 -3.98 4.33 -5.18
CA SER A 16 -4.26 5.76 -5.01
C SER A 16 -5.73 6.08 -5.33
N ILE A 17 -6.27 5.54 -6.43
CA ILE A 17 -7.68 5.70 -6.78
C ILE A 17 -8.58 5.09 -5.69
N ALA A 18 -8.23 3.90 -5.20
CA ALA A 18 -8.98 3.23 -4.15
C ALA A 18 -9.02 4.05 -2.84
N LEU A 19 -7.89 4.64 -2.44
CA LEU A 19 -7.80 5.48 -1.25
C LEU A 19 -8.61 6.77 -1.40
N ILE A 20 -8.53 7.44 -2.56
CA ILE A 20 -9.28 8.66 -2.83
C ILE A 20 -10.78 8.36 -2.85
N ALA A 21 -11.21 7.34 -3.60
CA ALA A 21 -12.61 6.95 -3.70
C ALA A 21 -13.19 6.48 -2.35
N SER A 22 -12.40 5.73 -1.57
CA SER A 22 -12.81 5.30 -0.25
C SER A 22 -12.93 6.48 0.72
N GLY A 23 -11.94 7.38 0.73
CA GLY A 23 -11.96 8.58 1.57
C GLY A 23 -13.16 9.48 1.27
N THR A 24 -13.40 9.78 -0.01
CA THR A 24 -14.53 10.63 -0.42
C THR A 24 -15.87 9.98 -0.07
N ALA A 25 -16.03 8.67 -0.30
CA ALA A 25 -17.24 7.95 0.05
C ALA A 25 -17.49 7.96 1.57
N ILE A 26 -16.46 7.74 2.38
CA ILE A 26 -16.56 7.80 3.85
C ILE A 26 -16.98 9.21 4.28
N THR A 27 -16.37 10.27 3.74
CA THR A 27 -16.73 11.65 4.09
C THR A 27 -18.18 11.96 3.76
N ILE A 28 -18.64 11.57 2.56
CA ILE A 28 -20.04 11.78 2.13
C ILE A 28 -20.99 11.00 3.04
N PHE A 29 -20.75 9.71 3.25
CA PHE A 29 -21.64 8.90 4.09
C PHE A 29 -21.60 9.30 5.56
N TYR A 30 -20.46 9.78 6.06
CA TYR A 30 -20.37 10.33 7.41
C TYR A 30 -21.27 11.57 7.56
N SER A 31 -21.24 12.47 6.57
CA SER A 31 -22.09 13.68 6.58
C SER A 31 -23.60 13.37 6.51
N ALA A 32 -23.98 12.29 5.82
CA ALA A 32 -25.38 11.93 5.61
C ALA A 32 -25.96 10.98 6.68
N PHE A 33 -25.17 10.04 7.19
CA PHE A 33 -25.67 8.91 7.99
C PHE A 33 -24.86 8.63 9.26
N GLY A 34 -23.70 9.27 9.46
CA GLY A 34 -22.81 9.01 10.59
C GLY A 34 -22.18 7.61 10.61
N PHE A 35 -21.41 7.32 11.66
CA PHE A 35 -20.91 5.96 11.92
C PHE A 35 -22.00 5.11 12.60
N PRO A 36 -22.13 3.80 12.28
CA PRO A 36 -21.17 2.98 11.53
C PRO A 36 -21.40 2.90 10.01
N LYS A 37 -22.51 3.42 9.48
CA LYS A 37 -22.89 3.26 8.06
C LYS A 37 -21.86 3.85 7.09
N ALA A 38 -21.12 4.88 7.51
CA ALA A 38 -20.02 5.46 6.74
C ALA A 38 -18.89 4.48 6.39
N SER A 39 -18.72 3.38 7.14
CA SER A 39 -17.69 2.37 6.87
C SER A 39 -17.93 1.61 5.55
N ALA A 40 -19.12 1.68 4.97
CA ALA A 40 -19.40 1.13 3.63
C ALA A 40 -18.48 1.72 2.56
N GLY A 41 -17.97 2.94 2.74
CA GLY A 41 -16.97 3.55 1.86
C GLY A 41 -15.64 2.80 1.81
N LEU A 42 -15.32 1.95 2.79
CA LEU A 42 -14.16 1.05 2.73
C LEU A 42 -14.28 0.00 1.61
N GLY A 43 -15.48 -0.26 1.09
CA GLY A 43 -15.69 -1.16 -0.04
C GLY A 43 -14.89 -0.78 -1.29
N PHE A 44 -14.63 0.52 -1.49
CA PHE A 44 -13.82 1.00 -2.62
C PHE A 44 -12.34 0.61 -2.52
N LEU A 45 -11.85 0.17 -1.34
CA LEU A 45 -10.52 -0.42 -1.21
C LEU A 45 -10.37 -1.71 -2.04
N GLY A 46 -11.49 -2.36 -2.43
CA GLY A 46 -11.47 -3.49 -3.36
C GLY A 46 -10.79 -3.18 -4.71
N ILE A 47 -10.80 -1.91 -5.14
CA ILE A 47 -10.11 -1.46 -6.38
C ILE A 47 -8.60 -1.68 -6.27
N ALA A 48 -8.00 -1.54 -5.07
CA ALA A 48 -6.58 -1.82 -4.86
C ALA A 48 -6.24 -3.31 -5.09
N GLY A 49 -7.22 -4.22 -4.96
CA GLY A 49 -7.06 -5.64 -5.26
C GLY A 49 -6.73 -5.91 -6.74
N ILE A 50 -7.17 -5.03 -7.65
CA ILE A 50 -6.80 -5.08 -9.08
C ILE A 50 -5.28 -4.87 -9.24
N GLY A 51 -4.71 -4.01 -8.40
CA GLY A 51 -3.26 -3.85 -8.22
C GLY A 51 -2.52 -5.15 -7.96
N GLY A 52 -3.06 -5.97 -7.06
CA GLY A 52 -2.49 -7.28 -6.71
C GLY A 52 -2.41 -8.26 -7.89
N LEU A 53 -3.29 -8.11 -8.89
CA LEU A 53 -3.31 -8.94 -10.10
C LEU A 53 -2.23 -8.53 -11.11
N ALA A 54 -1.44 -7.47 -10.87
CA ALA A 54 -0.41 -6.99 -11.78
C ALA A 54 0.60 -8.08 -12.19
N ARG A 55 0.94 -9.02 -11.29
CA ARG A 55 1.85 -10.14 -11.61
C ARG A 55 1.27 -11.11 -12.64
N ILE A 56 -0.05 -11.25 -12.67
CA ILE A 56 -0.79 -12.13 -13.60
C ILE A 56 -0.99 -11.42 -14.94
N VAL A 57 -1.30 -10.12 -14.92
CA VAL A 57 -1.51 -9.30 -16.12
C VAL A 57 -0.21 -9.15 -16.90
N PHE A 58 0.89 -8.83 -16.22
CA PHE A 58 2.21 -8.73 -16.84
C PHE A 58 2.94 -10.07 -16.68
N LYS A 59 2.60 -11.10 -17.47
CA LYS A 59 3.34 -12.38 -17.48
C LYS A 59 4.77 -12.20 -17.97
N LYS A 60 5.67 -13.09 -17.52
CA LYS A 60 7.06 -13.14 -17.98
C LYS A 60 7.12 -13.78 -19.36
N ASP A 61 7.85 -13.19 -20.28
CA ASP A 61 8.08 -13.79 -21.59
C ASP A 61 9.01 -15.00 -21.45
N LYS A 62 8.71 -16.11 -22.13
CA LYS A 62 9.35 -17.41 -21.89
C LYS A 62 10.82 -17.46 -22.34
N GLY A 63 11.27 -16.52 -23.17
CA GLY A 63 12.60 -16.53 -23.81
C GLY A 63 13.61 -15.47 -23.33
N ASN A 64 13.22 -14.55 -22.43
CA ASN A 64 14.11 -13.46 -22.00
C ASN A 64 14.85 -13.78 -20.68
N VAL A 65 16.08 -13.26 -20.55
CA VAL A 65 17.00 -13.42 -19.40
C VAL A 65 16.21 -13.40 -18.09
N THR A 66 16.36 -14.48 -17.33
CA THR A 66 15.35 -14.88 -16.35
C THR A 66 15.34 -14.02 -15.10
N VAL A 67 16.46 -13.39 -14.72
CA VAL A 67 16.53 -12.45 -13.59
C VAL A 67 17.73 -11.52 -13.84
N ASP A 68 17.49 -10.21 -13.95
CA ASP A 68 18.58 -9.24 -13.81
C ASP A 68 18.92 -9.12 -12.32
N GLU A 69 20.19 -9.29 -11.95
CA GLU A 69 20.63 -9.14 -10.56
C GLU A 69 20.26 -7.76 -9.99
N ARG A 70 20.20 -6.74 -10.85
CA ARG A 70 19.76 -5.39 -10.50
C ARG A 70 18.30 -5.39 -10.05
N ASP A 71 17.42 -6.06 -10.78
CA ASP A 71 15.98 -6.14 -10.46
C ASP A 71 15.75 -6.85 -9.12
N ASN A 72 16.58 -7.85 -8.79
CA ASN A 72 16.52 -8.53 -7.50
C ASN A 72 16.98 -7.61 -6.35
N LYS A 73 18.08 -6.86 -6.55
CA LYS A 73 18.55 -5.88 -5.55
C LYS A 73 17.52 -4.78 -5.29
N ILE A 74 16.88 -4.25 -6.34
CA ILE A 74 15.82 -3.25 -6.23
C ILE A 74 14.62 -3.80 -5.45
N ASN A 75 14.17 -5.01 -5.78
CA ASN A 75 13.06 -5.65 -5.07
C ASN A 75 13.35 -5.86 -3.59
N LYS A 76 14.54 -6.32 -3.22
CA LYS A 76 14.93 -6.51 -1.81
C LYS A 76 14.93 -5.19 -1.04
N ARG A 77 15.52 -4.13 -1.62
CA ARG A 77 15.52 -2.78 -1.02
C ARG A 77 14.10 -2.23 -0.88
N ALA A 78 13.27 -2.41 -1.91
CA ALA A 78 11.88 -1.98 -1.87
C ALA A 78 11.05 -2.77 -0.84
N ALA A 79 11.31 -4.05 -0.66
CA ALA A 79 10.65 -4.87 0.36
C ALA A 79 11.02 -4.42 1.78
N LEU A 80 12.30 -4.11 2.02
CA LEU A 80 12.75 -3.52 3.29
C LEU A 80 12.09 -2.16 3.55
N ALA A 81 12.01 -1.29 2.53
CA ALA A 81 11.35 0.00 2.67
C ALA A 81 9.84 -0.14 2.96
N GLY A 82 9.15 -1.04 2.27
CA GLY A 82 7.74 -1.34 2.50
C GLY A 82 7.50 -1.88 3.92
N PHE A 83 8.31 -2.86 4.34
CA PHE A 83 8.21 -3.43 5.68
C PHE A 83 8.51 -2.41 6.76
N GLY A 84 9.55 -1.59 6.59
CA GLY A 84 9.90 -0.52 7.52
C GLY A 84 8.77 0.49 7.69
N ALA A 85 8.14 0.91 6.59
CA ALA A 85 7.00 1.83 6.65
C ALA A 85 5.78 1.21 7.35
N ALA A 86 5.45 -0.06 7.05
CA ALA A 86 4.36 -0.75 7.71
C ALA A 86 4.61 -0.98 9.20
N TYR A 87 5.86 -1.32 9.58
CA TYR A 87 6.27 -1.47 10.98
C TYR A 87 6.13 -0.16 11.75
N LEU A 88 6.63 0.95 11.19
CA LEU A 88 6.47 2.28 11.79
C LEU A 88 4.99 2.66 11.91
N PHE A 89 4.18 2.37 10.89
CA PHE A 89 2.74 2.61 10.94
C PHE A 89 2.07 1.84 12.08
N VAL A 90 2.34 0.55 12.21
CA VAL A 90 1.78 -0.28 13.31
C VAL A 90 2.25 0.24 14.67
N GLY A 91 3.54 0.56 14.81
CA GLY A 91 4.08 1.13 16.05
C GLY A 91 3.35 2.42 16.44
N LEU A 92 3.19 3.34 15.51
CA LEU A 92 2.45 4.59 15.73
C LEU A 92 0.97 4.34 16.02
N ALA A 93 0.32 3.43 15.28
CA ALA A 93 -1.09 3.11 15.48
C ALA A 93 -1.37 2.48 16.85
N CYS A 94 -0.43 1.70 17.39
CA CYS A 94 -0.52 1.12 18.73
C CYS A 94 -0.21 2.15 19.83
N MET A 95 0.73 3.07 19.59
CA MET A 95 1.12 4.09 20.56
C MET A 95 0.16 5.29 20.62
N THR A 96 -0.52 5.61 19.51
CA THR A 96 -1.43 6.77 19.44
C THR A 96 -2.56 6.69 20.49
N PRO A 97 -3.28 5.56 20.66
CA PRO A 97 -4.29 5.43 21.69
C PRO A 97 -3.73 5.61 23.10
N PHE A 98 -2.53 5.11 23.37
CA PHE A 98 -1.88 5.27 24.67
C PHE A 98 -1.62 6.75 25.00
N PHE A 99 -1.14 7.53 24.02
CA PHE A 99 -0.88 8.97 24.21
C PHE A 99 -2.15 9.83 24.24
N VAL A 100 -3.21 9.45 23.50
CA VAL A 100 -4.42 10.29 23.35
C VAL A 100 -5.49 9.95 24.38
N LEU A 101 -5.74 8.67 24.64
CA LEU A 101 -6.82 8.21 25.50
C LEU A 101 -6.36 7.85 26.92
N GLY A 102 -5.05 7.66 27.11
CA GLY A 102 -4.45 7.23 28.37
C GLY A 102 -4.42 5.70 28.55
N PRO A 103 -3.70 5.22 29.58
CA PRO A 103 -3.42 3.80 29.79
C PRO A 103 -4.65 2.94 30.13
N ASP A 104 -5.68 3.54 30.74
CA ASP A 104 -6.89 2.82 31.18
C ASP A 104 -8.00 2.76 30.10
N ALA A 105 -7.74 3.32 28.93
CA ALA A 105 -8.72 3.37 27.85
C ALA A 105 -8.90 2.02 27.16
N SER A 106 -10.16 1.61 26.98
CA SER A 106 -10.51 0.38 26.27
C SER A 106 -10.77 0.65 24.79
N ILE A 107 -10.10 -0.08 23.90
CA ILE A 107 -10.29 0.00 22.45
C ILE A 107 -11.14 -1.18 21.97
N LYS A 108 -12.07 -0.93 21.05
CA LYS A 108 -12.84 -2.00 20.42
C LYS A 108 -11.93 -2.94 19.64
N VAL A 109 -12.09 -4.24 19.86
CA VAL A 109 -11.28 -5.31 19.23
C VAL A 109 -11.26 -5.23 17.69
N PHE A 110 -12.32 -4.68 17.06
CA PHE A 110 -12.38 -4.44 15.62
C PHE A 110 -11.23 -3.58 15.05
N TRP A 111 -10.58 -2.75 15.88
CA TRP A 111 -9.44 -1.94 15.43
C TRP A 111 -8.18 -2.76 15.14
N LEU A 112 -7.98 -3.90 15.80
CA LEU A 112 -6.81 -4.77 15.58
C LEU A 112 -6.69 -5.26 14.13
N PRO A 113 -7.71 -5.90 13.53
CA PRO A 113 -7.63 -6.32 12.13
C PRO A 113 -7.59 -5.11 11.17
N MET A 114 -8.22 -3.99 11.50
CA MET A 114 -8.14 -2.75 10.72
C MET A 114 -6.71 -2.20 10.64
N ILE A 115 -6.00 -2.12 11.76
CA ILE A 115 -4.60 -1.68 11.81
C ILE A 115 -3.73 -2.59 10.96
N PHE A 116 -3.90 -3.91 11.08
CA PHE A 116 -3.16 -4.87 10.28
C PHE A 116 -3.42 -4.74 8.78
N MET A 117 -4.68 -4.55 8.38
CA MET A 117 -5.06 -4.32 6.99
C MET A 117 -4.42 -3.06 6.42
N ILE A 118 -4.48 -1.94 7.16
CA ILE A 118 -3.90 -0.66 6.72
C ILE A 118 -2.36 -0.77 6.64
N ALA A 119 -1.73 -1.47 7.58
CA ALA A 119 -0.30 -1.75 7.53
C ALA A 119 0.08 -2.57 6.28
N GLY A 120 -0.72 -3.57 5.92
CA GLY A 120 -0.56 -4.33 4.69
C GLY A 120 -0.64 -3.46 3.44
N VAL A 121 -1.66 -2.60 3.33
CA VAL A 121 -1.80 -1.64 2.22
C VAL A 121 -0.60 -0.70 2.15
N THR A 122 -0.15 -0.19 3.29
CA THR A 122 1.03 0.68 3.41
C THR A 122 2.29 -0.03 2.89
N ASN A 123 2.52 -1.29 3.29
CA ASN A 123 3.64 -2.09 2.80
C ASN A 123 3.62 -2.21 1.27
N PHE A 124 2.49 -2.61 0.68
CA PHE A 124 2.38 -2.78 -0.78
C PHE A 124 2.54 -1.46 -1.55
N TYR A 125 1.99 -0.38 -1.02
CA TYR A 125 2.08 0.94 -1.62
C TYR A 125 3.52 1.48 -1.59
N VAL A 126 4.16 1.48 -0.42
CA VAL A 126 5.54 1.94 -0.26
C VAL A 126 6.52 1.07 -1.03
N HIS A 127 6.31 -0.25 -1.05
CA HIS A 127 7.10 -1.17 -1.88
C HIS A 127 7.05 -0.78 -3.36
N SER A 128 5.85 -0.49 -3.88
CA SER A 128 5.66 -0.12 -5.28
C SER A 128 6.27 1.25 -5.60
N ILE A 129 6.12 2.24 -4.71
CA ILE A 129 6.79 3.53 -4.83
C ILE A 129 8.32 3.37 -4.80
N ALA A 130 8.85 2.57 -3.86
CA ALA A 130 10.28 2.36 -3.72
C ALA A 130 10.89 1.69 -4.96
N ILE A 131 10.15 0.81 -5.65
CA ILE A 131 10.53 0.27 -6.96
C ILE A 131 10.64 1.43 -7.98
N LEU A 132 9.59 2.24 -8.13
CA LEU A 132 9.56 3.33 -9.11
C LEU A 132 10.69 4.35 -8.87
N VAL A 133 10.92 4.75 -7.63
CA VAL A 133 11.98 5.68 -7.23
C VAL A 133 13.37 5.11 -7.53
N GLN A 134 13.64 3.84 -7.20
CA GLN A 134 14.94 3.22 -7.45
C GLN A 134 15.25 3.04 -8.93
N TYR A 135 14.24 2.68 -9.75
CA TYR A 135 14.43 2.67 -11.20
C TYR A 135 14.60 4.07 -11.78
N GLY A 136 13.90 5.08 -11.27
CA GLY A 136 14.05 6.48 -11.72
C GLY A 136 15.42 7.07 -11.38
N LYS A 137 15.99 6.74 -10.23
CA LYS A 137 17.34 7.18 -9.84
C LYS A 137 18.43 6.52 -10.69
N GLY A 138 18.34 5.22 -10.92
CA GLY A 138 19.36 4.49 -11.70
C GLY A 138 19.36 4.75 -13.21
N GLY A 139 18.39 5.54 -13.72
CA GLY A 139 18.43 6.08 -15.09
C GLY A 139 19.25 7.37 -15.19
N LYS A 140 19.29 8.17 -14.11
CA LYS A 140 20.05 9.43 -14.04
C LYS A 140 21.53 9.27 -13.72
N GLU A 141 21.94 8.12 -13.19
CA GLU A 141 23.36 7.79 -12.95
C GLU A 141 24.10 7.33 -14.22
N ASN A 142 23.40 7.09 -15.33
CA ASN A 142 23.97 6.64 -16.60
C ASN A 142 23.81 7.68 -17.73
N GLU A 143 23.52 8.93 -17.37
CA GLU A 143 23.45 10.11 -18.26
C GLU A 143 24.58 11.08 -17.85
#